data_AF-A0A6S6S6G3-F1
#
_entry.id   AF-A0A6S6S6G3-F1
#
_cell.length_a   1.000
_cell.length_b   1.000
_cell.length_c   1.000
_cell.angle_alpha   90.00
_cell.angle_beta   90.00
_cell.angle_gamma   90.00
#
_symmetry.space_group_name_H-M   'P 1'
#
loop_
_entity.id
_entity.type
_entity.pdbx_description
1 polymer ?
#
loop_
_entity_poly.entity_id
_entity_poly.type
_entity_poly.pdbx_seq_one_letter_code
_entity_poly.pdbx_strand_id
1 'polypeptide(L)'
;MEYLVIALPYIMGVIGGNLTGNFLANINLGITGNSIAGIIGGGLGGTLLAMVGVDSGAATTSLAIAGAGAVGGAIVMVIVGFVKKVIG
;
A
#
# COMPACT_ATOMS: atom_id res chain seq x y z
N MET A 1 4.61 22.34 -3.70
CA MET A 1 5.10 21.12 -4.38
C MET A 1 5.55 20.04 -3.40
N GLU A 2 6.17 20.39 -2.27
CA GLU A 2 6.64 19.43 -1.27
C GLU A 2 5.53 18.61 -0.58
N TYR A 3 4.42 19.27 -0.21
CA TYR A 3 3.24 18.60 0.37
C TYR A 3 2.63 17.53 -0.53
N LEU A 4 2.68 17.73 -1.85
CA LEU A 4 2.17 16.75 -2.80
C LEU A 4 3.00 15.46 -2.74
N VAL A 5 4.34 15.58 -2.66
CA VAL A 5 5.26 14.43 -2.61
C VAL A 5 5.07 13.62 -1.33
N ILE A 6 4.80 14.29 -0.21
CA ILE A 6 4.55 13.61 1.08
C ILE A 6 3.17 12.94 1.09
N ALA A 7 2.13 13.57 0.53
CA ALA A 7 0.77 13.04 0.54
C ALA A 7 0.53 11.95 -0.51
N LEU A 8 1.23 12.01 -1.65
CA LEU A 8 1.08 11.10 -2.78
C LEU A 8 1.20 9.61 -2.41
N PRO A 9 2.20 9.14 -1.65
CA PRO A 9 2.30 7.72 -1.29
C PRO A 9 1.14 7.24 -0.40
N TYR A 10 0.55 8.11 0.44
CA TYR A 10 -0.63 7.74 1.23
C TYR A 10 -1.89 7.65 0.37
N ILE A 11 -2.10 8.60 -0.55
CA ILE A 11 -3.23 8.56 -1.50
C ILE A 11 -3.11 7.32 -2.38
N MET A 12 -1.91 7.03 -2.88
CA MET A 12 -1.65 5.85 -3.69
C MET A 12 -1.76 4.56 -2.88
N GLY A 13 -1.40 4.58 -1.60
CA GLY A 13 -1.64 3.49 -0.67
C GLY A 13 -3.12 3.19 -0.47
N VAL A 14 -3.98 4.20 -0.31
CA VAL A 14 -5.44 4.02 -0.25
C VAL A 14 -5.97 3.40 -1.54
N ILE A 15 -5.56 3.93 -2.69
CA ILE A 15 -5.97 3.43 -4.00
C ILE A 15 -5.49 1.98 -4.16
N GLY A 16 -4.21 1.69 -3.86
CA GLY A 16 -3.61 0.36 -3.94
C GLY A 16 -4.32 -0.64 -3.02
N GLY A 17 -4.54 -0.28 -1.76
CA GLY A 17 -5.24 -1.13 -0.80
C GLY A 17 -6.68 -1.45 -1.23
N ASN A 18 -7.44 -0.46 -1.70
CA ASN A 18 -8.82 -0.69 -2.17
C ASN A 18 -8.86 -1.48 -3.49
N LEU A 19 -7.93 -1.23 -4.41
CA LEU A 19 -7.79 -2.00 -5.63
C LEU A 19 -7.45 -3.46 -5.31
N THR A 20 -6.44 -3.70 -4.46
CA THR A 20 -6.05 -5.05 -4.03
C THR A 20 -7.16 -5.77 -3.29
N GLY A 21 -7.87 -5.12 -2.37
CA GLY A 21 -9.03 -5.70 -1.70
C GLY A 21 -10.17 -6.03 -2.66
N ASN A 22 -10.41 -5.19 -3.67
CA ASN A 22 -11.47 -5.43 -4.65
C ASN A 22 -11.10 -6.55 -5.66
N PHE A 23 -9.82 -6.63 -6.07
CA PHE A 23 -9.33 -7.72 -6.92
C PHE A 23 -9.22 -9.05 -6.16
N LEU A 24 -8.82 -9.01 -4.90
CA LEU A 24 -8.71 -10.17 -4.03
C LEU A 24 -9.89 -10.20 -3.06
N ALA A 25 -11.07 -10.56 -3.58
CA ALA A 25 -12.33 -10.54 -2.82
C ALA A 25 -12.28 -11.31 -1.49
N ASN A 26 -11.45 -12.36 -1.40
CA ASN A 26 -11.26 -13.16 -0.19
C ASN A 26 -10.56 -12.41 0.97
N ILE A 27 -9.91 -11.29 0.68
CA ILE A 27 -9.22 -10.46 1.68
C ILE A 27 -9.80 -9.05 1.77
N ASN A 28 -10.91 -8.78 1.07
CA ASN A 28 -11.57 -7.49 1.08
C ASN A 28 -12.13 -7.18 2.48
N LEU A 29 -11.69 -6.07 3.06
CA LEU A 29 -12.13 -5.58 4.38
C LEU A 29 -13.25 -4.53 4.24
N GLY A 30 -13.71 -4.26 3.02
CA GLY A 30 -14.57 -3.13 2.68
C GLY A 30 -13.76 -1.85 2.46
N ILE A 31 -14.40 -0.81 1.92
CA ILE A 31 -13.74 0.45 1.54
C ILE A 31 -12.96 1.05 2.71
N THR A 32 -13.55 1.06 3.91
CA THR A 32 -12.90 1.63 5.11
C THR A 32 -11.70 0.81 5.56
N GLY A 33 -11.84 -0.52 5.65
CA GLY A 33 -10.74 -1.39 6.08
C GLY A 33 -9.58 -1.41 5.08
N ASN A 34 -9.90 -1.47 3.79
CA ASN A 34 -8.91 -1.43 2.72
C ASN A 34 -8.15 -0.11 2.68
N SER A 35 -8.83 1.01 2.96
CA SER A 35 -8.21 2.33 3.00
C SER A 35 -7.29 2.48 4.21
N ILE A 36 -7.66 1.95 5.38
CA ILE A 36 -6.80 1.97 6.58
C ILE A 36 -5.53 1.15 6.32
N ALA A 37 -5.68 -0.08 5.83
CA ALA A 37 -4.56 -0.92 5.43
C ALA A 37 -3.70 -0.25 4.35
N GLY A 38 -4.36 0.44 3.41
CA GLY A 38 -3.73 1.21 2.35
C GLY A 38 -2.92 2.40 2.84
N ILE A 39 -3.40 3.19 3.81
CA ILE A 39 -2.67 4.33 4.39
C ILE A 39 -1.44 3.83 5.15
N ILE A 40 -1.62 2.79 5.96
CA ILE A 40 -0.53 2.18 6.73
C ILE A 40 0.51 1.60 5.76
N GLY A 41 0.07 0.88 4.73
CA GLY A 41 0.94 0.33 3.70
C GLY A 41 1.58 1.37 2.80
N GLY A 42 0.92 2.50 2.54
CA GLY A 42 1.46 3.60 1.74
C GLY A 42 2.63 4.29 2.44
N GLY A 43 2.54 4.47 3.76
CA GLY A 43 3.63 4.99 4.58
C GLY A 43 4.79 3.98 4.79
N LEU A 44 4.47 2.68 4.84
CA LEU A 44 5.47 1.60 4.98
C LEU A 44 5.96 1.06 3.64
N GLY A 45 5.45 1.53 2.50
CA GLY A 45 5.72 0.94 1.20
C GLY A 45 7.20 0.97 0.83
N GLY A 46 7.87 2.10 1.04
CA GLY A 46 9.31 2.23 0.78
C GLY A 46 10.16 1.23 1.58
N THR A 47 9.83 1.01 2.86
CA THR A 47 10.57 0.06 3.71
C THR A 47 10.25 -1.39 3.36
N LEU A 48 8.99 -1.69 3.02
CA LEU A 48 8.57 -3.01 2.56
C LEU A 48 9.21 -3.39 1.22
N LEU A 49 9.30 -2.45 0.26
CA LEU A 49 10.00 -2.68 -1.01
C LEU A 49 11.50 -2.91 -0.79
N ALA A 50 12.13 -2.11 0.08
CA ALA A 50 13.53 -2.28 0.44
C ALA A 50 13.80 -3.65 1.10
N MET A 51 12.89 -4.13 1.95
CA MET A 51 12.99 -5.46 2.57
C MET A 51 12.87 -6.61 1.55
N VAL A 52 12.14 -6.42 0.46
CA VAL A 52 12.00 -7.41 -0.62
C VAL A 52 13.13 -7.29 -1.66
N GLY A 53 14.13 -6.45 -1.41
CA GLY A 53 15.31 -6.28 -2.27
C GLY A 53 15.04 -5.44 -3.51
N VAL A 54 13.90 -4.75 -3.57
CA VAL A 54 13.65 -3.72 -4.59
C VAL A 54 14.36 -2.46 -4.14
N ASP A 55 15.53 -2.22 -4.71
CA ASP A 55 16.33 -1.04 -4.37
C ASP A 55 15.53 0.23 -4.70
N SER A 56 15.29 1.01 -3.65
CA SER A 56 14.65 2.32 -3.67
C SER A 56 15.45 3.38 -4.45
N GLY A 57 16.56 3.04 -5.11
CA GLY A 57 17.29 3.94 -6.01
C GLY A 57 16.44 4.61 -7.11
N ALA A 58 15.30 4.01 -7.48
CA ALA A 58 14.31 4.62 -8.38
C ALA A 58 13.33 5.59 -7.69
N ALA A 59 13.28 5.61 -6.35
CA ALA A 59 12.29 6.31 -5.51
C ALA A 59 12.43 7.84 -5.48
N THR A 60 13.27 8.43 -6.32
CA THR A 60 13.43 9.89 -6.41
C THR A 60 12.43 10.54 -7.38
N THR A 61 11.79 9.75 -8.24
CA THR A 61 10.72 10.22 -9.11
C THR A 61 9.37 10.09 -8.41
N SER A 62 8.50 11.09 -8.56
CA SER A 62 7.13 11.09 -8.03
C SER A 62 6.33 9.85 -8.42
N LEU A 63 6.62 9.25 -9.57
CA LEU A 63 6.01 8.01 -10.04
C LEU A 63 6.48 6.78 -9.26
N ALA A 64 7.76 6.72 -8.89
CA ALA A 64 8.28 5.64 -8.05
C ALA A 64 7.82 5.77 -6.59
N ILE A 65 7.68 7.00 -6.07
CA ILE A 65 7.11 7.26 -4.74
C ILE A 65 5.63 6.85 -4.70
N ALA A 66 4.86 7.22 -5.74
CA ALA A 66 3.48 6.78 -5.91
C ALA A 66 3.36 5.25 -6.02
N GLY A 67 4.24 4.63 -6.81
CA GLY A 67 4.30 3.18 -6.99
C GLY A 67 4.65 2.45 -5.69
N ALA A 68 5.62 2.94 -4.93
CA ALA A 68 5.97 2.39 -3.61
C ALA A 68 4.79 2.47 -2.64
N GLY A 69 4.03 3.58 -2.65
CA GLY A 69 2.81 3.73 -1.87
C GLY A 69 1.72 2.71 -2.26
N ALA A 70 1.46 2.56 -3.55
CA ALA A 70 0.46 1.59 -4.05
C ALA A 70 0.83 0.13 -3.77
N VAL A 71 2.09 -0.24 -3.99
CA VAL A 71 2.61 -1.59 -3.72
C VAL A 71 2.63 -1.86 -2.22
N GLY A 72 3.05 -0.90 -1.40
CA GLY A 72 2.98 -1.00 0.06
C GLY A 72 1.55 -1.19 0.57
N GLY A 73 0.60 -0.42 0.04
CA GLY A 73 -0.83 -0.57 0.31
C GLY A 73 -1.37 -1.95 -0.06
N ALA A 74 -0.94 -2.49 -1.20
CA ALA A 74 -1.27 -3.84 -1.64
C ALA A 74 -0.69 -4.93 -0.72
N ILE A 75 0.59 -4.83 -0.36
CA ILE A 75 1.27 -5.79 0.52
C ILE A 75 0.58 -5.82 1.89
N VAL A 76 0.37 -4.65 2.51
CA VAL A 76 -0.31 -4.60 3.82
C VAL A 76 -1.73 -5.13 3.72
N MET A 77 -2.47 -4.84 2.64
CA MET A 77 -3.79 -5.43 2.44
C MET A 77 -3.78 -6.95 2.34
N VAL A 78 -2.79 -7.52 1.64
CA VAL A 78 -2.62 -8.98 1.56
C VAL A 78 -2.32 -9.57 2.95
N ILE A 79 -1.45 -8.94 3.73
CA ILE A 79 -1.11 -9.39 5.08
C ILE A 79 -2.32 -9.31 6.01
N VAL A 80 -2.99 -8.16 6.09
CA VAL A 80 -4.17 -7.97 6.95
C VAL A 80 -5.30 -8.91 6.51
N GLY A 81 -5.46 -9.09 5.21
CA GLY A 81 -6.34 -10.06 4.60
C GLY A 81 -6.09 -11.50 5.04
N PHE A 82 -4.83 -11.94 4.97
CA PHE A 82 -4.42 -13.27 5.43
C PHE A 82 -4.62 -13.44 6.93
N VAL A 83 -4.24 -12.44 7.73
CA VAL A 83 -4.44 -12.44 9.17
C VAL A 83 -5.93 -12.56 9.50
N LYS A 84 -6.79 -11.79 8.82
CA LYS A 84 -8.24 -11.93 8.98
C LYS A 84 -8.69 -13.35 8.64
N LYS A 85 -8.29 -13.91 7.50
CA LYS A 85 -8.65 -15.28 7.09
C LYS A 85 -8.21 -16.36 8.09
N VAL A 86 -7.07 -16.17 8.76
CA VAL A 86 -6.56 -17.10 9.78
C VAL A 86 -7.30 -16.93 11.11
N ILE A 87 -7.77 -15.72 11.42
CA ILE A 87 -8.47 -15.41 12.68
C ILE A 87 -10.00 -15.55 12.54
N GLY A 88 -10.58 -15.50 11.32
CA GLY A 88 -12.02 -15.58 11.04
C GLY A 88 -12.43 -15.16 9.63
#